data_AF-Q5KRE4-F1
#
_entry.id   AF-Q5KRE4-F1
#
_cell.length_a   1.000
_cell.length_b   1.000
_cell.length_c   1.000
_cell.angle_alpha   90.00
_cell.angle_beta   90.00
_cell.angle_gamma   90.00
#
_symmetry.space_group_name_H-M   'P 1'
#
loop_
_entity.id
_entity.type
_entity.pdbx_description
1 polymer ?
#
loop_
_entity_poly.entity_id
_entity_poly.type
_entity_poly.pdbx_seq_one_letter_code
_entity_poly.pdbx_strand_id
1 'polypeptide(L)'
;MTEFFNIGKSLAGDRLPAITKENVEAWARVLPEICVLSKSSMQKVLTRWSREGTTQRMATPKDIRDALVAEKKAWQQSPQGRAWHREHQRRMEDLRDQQLRDGTFRELRYAGRQALEAPPKSNEKINSLIQQAYKKIENGKGVVHGDR
;
A
#
# COMPACT_ATOMS: atom_id res chain seq x y z
N MET A 1 -5.16 19.81 12.23
CA MET A 1 -3.71 19.68 11.95
C MET A 1 -2.84 20.44 12.95
N THR A 2 -3.16 21.70 13.30
CA THR A 2 -2.48 22.44 14.39
C THR A 2 -2.50 21.69 15.73
N GLU A 3 -3.61 21.05 16.07
CA GLU A 3 -3.72 20.23 17.30
C GLU A 3 -2.70 19.08 17.36
N PHE A 4 -2.41 18.43 16.23
CA PHE A 4 -1.40 17.38 16.16
C PHE A 4 -0.01 17.91 16.56
N PHE A 5 0.37 19.10 16.08
CA PHE A 5 1.65 19.69 16.47
C PHE A 5 1.67 20.09 17.93
N ASN A 6 0.57 20.59 18.49
CA ASN A 6 0.48 20.91 19.92
C ASN A 6 0.67 19.66 20.79
N ILE A 7 -0.01 18.56 20.46
CA ILE A 7 0.12 17.28 21.17
C ILE A 7 1.53 16.71 20.97
N GLY A 8 2.06 16.79 19.75
CA GLY A 8 3.42 16.32 19.47
C GLY A 8 4.45 17.11 20.26
N LYS A 9 4.33 18.44 20.30
CA LYS A 9 5.24 19.33 21.04
C LYS A 9 5.18 19.10 22.56
N SER A 10 4.02 18.73 23.13
CA SER A 10 3.96 18.37 24.54
C SER A 10 4.62 17.03 24.86
N LEU A 11 4.62 16.09 23.90
CA LEU A 11 5.23 14.76 24.05
C LEU A 11 6.72 14.72 23.70
N ALA A 12 7.15 15.50 22.71
CA ALA A 12 8.51 15.53 22.15
C ALA A 12 8.80 16.93 21.56
N GLY A 13 8.96 17.92 22.44
CA GLY A 13 9.05 19.34 22.10
C GLY A 13 10.17 19.72 21.14
N ASP A 14 11.32 19.06 21.24
CA ASP A 14 12.51 19.26 20.41
C ASP A 14 12.39 18.63 19.02
N ARG A 15 11.51 17.63 18.84
CA ARG A 15 11.51 16.76 17.65
C ARG A 15 10.39 17.05 16.65
N LEU A 16 9.37 17.84 16.99
CA LEU A 16 8.41 18.29 15.98
C LEU A 16 8.84 19.64 15.39
N PRO A 17 8.51 19.91 14.11
CA PRO A 17 8.74 21.22 13.52
C PRO A 17 7.88 22.29 14.22
N ALA A 18 8.28 23.55 14.05
CA ALA A 18 7.50 24.68 14.55
C ALA A 18 6.14 24.77 13.87
N ILE A 19 5.15 25.28 14.61
CA ILE A 19 3.77 25.44 14.13
C ILE A 19 3.71 26.70 13.26
N THR A 20 4.14 26.57 12.02
CA THR A 20 3.99 27.61 10.98
C THR A 20 2.96 27.19 9.95
N LYS A 21 2.39 28.15 9.24
CA LYS A 21 1.38 27.89 8.20
C LYS A 21 1.92 26.93 7.13
N GLU A 22 3.16 27.15 6.70
CA GLU A 22 3.84 26.37 5.67
C GLU A 22 4.03 24.91 6.11
N ASN A 23 4.45 24.69 7.36
CA ASN A 23 4.61 23.34 7.91
C ASN A 23 3.26 22.64 8.05
N VAL A 24 2.24 23.34 8.53
CA VAL A 24 0.89 22.78 8.66
C VAL A 24 0.32 22.37 7.30
N GLU A 25 0.46 23.22 6.28
CA GLU A 25 0.00 22.92 4.92
C GLU A 25 0.78 21.79 4.26
N ALA A 26 2.12 21.78 4.38
CA ALA A 26 2.96 20.72 3.82
C ALA A 26 2.60 19.36 4.44
N TRP A 27 2.42 19.30 5.75
CA TRP A 27 2.04 18.08 6.44
C TRP A 27 0.62 17.63 6.12
N ALA A 28 -0.34 18.56 6.01
CA ALA A 28 -1.70 18.24 5.60
C ALA A 28 -1.77 17.62 4.20
N ARG A 29 -0.90 18.05 3.26
CA ARG A 29 -0.80 17.45 1.92
C ARG A 29 -0.22 16.04 1.94
N VAL A 30 0.78 15.78 2.79
CA VAL A 30 1.53 14.51 2.81
C VAL A 30 0.85 13.45 3.70
N LEU A 31 0.06 13.88 4.69
CA LEU A 31 -0.56 13.04 5.70
C LEU A 31 -2.06 13.35 5.92
N PRO A 32 -2.90 13.20 4.88
CA PRO A 32 -4.34 13.45 4.99
C PRO A 32 -5.03 12.52 6.00
N GLU A 33 -4.49 11.32 6.19
CA GLU A 33 -4.99 10.33 7.15
C GLU A 33 -4.97 10.83 8.60
N ILE A 34 -4.06 11.76 8.94
CA ILE A 34 -4.02 12.34 10.29
C ILE A 34 -5.14 13.34 10.50
N CYS A 35 -5.53 14.07 9.45
CA CYS A 35 -6.58 15.10 9.53
C CYS A 35 -7.95 14.52 9.90
N VAL A 36 -8.18 13.23 9.63
CA VAL A 36 -9.44 12.54 9.93
C VAL A 36 -9.43 11.80 11.27
N LEU A 37 -8.31 11.75 11.98
CA LEU A 37 -8.23 11.09 13.28
C LEU A 37 -8.89 11.92 14.38
N SER A 38 -9.56 11.24 15.30
CA SER A 38 -9.97 11.84 16.56
C SER A 38 -8.75 12.24 17.40
N LYS A 39 -8.94 13.21 18.31
CA LYS A 39 -7.91 13.66 19.25
C LYS A 39 -7.23 12.52 20.01
N SER A 40 -8.00 11.56 20.51
CA SER A 40 -7.46 10.42 21.25
C SER A 40 -6.60 9.50 20.37
N SER A 41 -6.99 9.28 19.12
CA SER A 41 -6.21 8.51 18.16
C SER A 41 -4.91 9.22 17.77
N MET A 42 -4.96 10.54 17.55
CA MET A 42 -3.76 11.36 17.31
C MET A 42 -2.76 11.23 18.47
N GLN A 43 -3.24 11.30 19.72
CA GLN A 43 -2.40 11.16 20.89
C GLN A 43 -1.75 9.77 20.99
N LYS A 44 -2.49 8.70 20.68
CA LYS A 44 -1.95 7.32 20.66
C LYS A 44 -0.83 7.16 19.61
N VAL A 45 -1.07 7.65 18.39
CA VAL A 45 -0.07 7.59 17.31
C VAL A 45 1.19 8.35 17.69
N LEU A 46 1.05 9.57 18.22
CA LEU A 46 2.19 10.38 18.66
C LEU A 46 2.93 9.78 19.86
N THR A 47 2.19 9.18 20.80
CA THR A 47 2.79 8.48 21.96
C THR A 47 3.55 7.24 21.52
N ARG A 48 3.02 6.51 20.54
CA ARG A 48 3.71 5.36 19.96
C ARG A 48 5.00 5.80 19.28
N TRP A 49 4.92 6.81 18.42
CA TRP A 49 6.09 7.38 17.76
C TRP A 49 7.12 7.90 18.76
N SER A 50 6.72 8.63 19.81
CA SER A 50 7.68 9.20 20.77
C SER A 50 8.40 8.12 21.59
N ARG A 51 7.77 6.95 21.78
CA ARG A 51 8.35 5.80 22.50
C ARG A 51 9.19 4.88 21.62
N GLU A 52 8.76 4.63 20.38
CA GLU A 52 9.36 3.64 19.48
C GLU A 52 10.30 4.29 18.44
N GLY A 53 10.02 5.53 18.04
CA GLY A 53 10.75 6.30 17.03
C GLY A 53 11.97 7.01 17.62
N THR A 54 12.92 6.25 18.15
CA THR A 54 14.14 6.82 18.73
C THR A 54 15.07 7.30 17.61
N THR A 55 14.89 8.54 17.16
CA THR A 55 15.88 9.23 16.34
C THR A 55 16.18 10.61 16.94
N GLN A 56 17.45 11.03 16.94
CA GLN A 56 17.87 12.36 17.40
C GLN A 56 17.49 13.49 16.43
N ARG A 57 16.66 13.19 15.42
CA ARG A 57 16.29 14.11 14.34
C ARG A 57 14.84 14.54 14.47
N MET A 58 14.50 15.60 13.73
CA MET A 58 13.13 16.07 13.60
C MET A 58 12.24 15.00 12.94
N ALA A 59 11.00 14.88 13.42
CA ALA A 59 9.99 13.97 12.92
C ALA A 59 9.74 14.21 11.44
N THR A 60 9.80 13.15 10.64
CA THR A 60 9.40 13.20 9.24
C THR A 60 7.96 12.70 9.08
N PRO A 61 7.26 13.09 7.99
CA PRO A 61 5.95 12.54 7.70
C PRO A 61 5.93 11.00 7.62
N LYS A 62 7.04 10.40 7.18
CA LYS A 62 7.19 8.94 7.14
C LYS A 62 7.15 8.33 8.53
N ASP A 63 7.87 8.89 9.50
CA ASP A 63 7.93 8.33 10.86
C ASP A 63 6.53 8.28 11.51
N ILE A 64 5.72 9.31 11.24
CA ILE A 64 4.35 9.39 11.76
C ILE A 64 3.41 8.45 11.00
N ARG A 65 3.60 8.29 9.68
CA ARG A 65 2.85 7.28 8.91
C ARG A 65 3.14 5.88 9.43
N ASP A 66 4.40 5.56 9.68
CA ASP A 66 4.82 4.24 10.15
C ASP A 66 4.21 3.97 11.56
N ALA A 67 4.18 4.98 12.43
CA ALA A 67 3.49 4.89 13.73
C ALA A 67 1.97 4.72 13.60
N LEU A 68 1.33 5.38 12.63
CA LEU A 68 -0.09 5.23 12.34
C LEU A 68 -0.43 3.81 11.88
N VAL A 69 0.40 3.25 10.99
CA VAL A 69 0.27 1.86 10.53
C VAL A 69 0.44 0.88 11.69
N ALA A 70 1.43 1.11 12.56
CA ALA A 70 1.64 0.28 13.74
C ALA A 70 0.46 0.35 14.72
N GLU A 71 -0.09 1.54 14.97
CA GLU A 71 -1.25 1.71 15.84
C GLU A 71 -2.51 1.08 15.24
N LYS A 72 -2.73 1.22 13.92
CA LYS A 72 -3.81 0.52 13.20
C LYS A 72 -3.69 -0.99 13.36
N LYS A 73 -2.48 -1.54 13.17
CA LYS A 73 -2.22 -2.99 13.34
C LYS A 73 -2.48 -3.44 14.77
N ALA A 74 -2.03 -2.67 15.76
CA ALA A 74 -2.30 -2.96 17.17
C ALA A 74 -3.80 -2.95 17.48
N TRP A 75 -4.54 -1.96 16.95
CA TRP A 75 -6.00 -1.91 17.10
C TRP A 75 -6.68 -3.12 16.45
N GLN A 76 -6.26 -3.55 15.26
CA GLN A 76 -6.83 -4.74 14.60
C GLN A 76 -6.64 -6.01 15.43
N GLN A 77 -5.56 -6.10 16.22
CA GLN A 77 -5.28 -7.22 17.10
C GLN A 77 -6.04 -7.14 18.45
N SER A 78 -6.58 -5.96 18.80
CA SER A 78 -7.38 -5.78 20.03
C SER A 78 -8.69 -6.58 19.98
N PRO A 79 -9.32 -6.87 21.13
CA PRO A 79 -10.64 -7.51 21.17
C PRO A 79 -11.70 -6.76 20.36
N GLN A 80 -11.70 -5.41 20.43
CA GLN A 80 -12.67 -4.59 19.67
C GLN A 80 -12.40 -4.65 18.18
N GLY A 81 -11.14 -4.52 17.74
CA GLY A 81 -10.77 -4.59 16.33
C GLY A 81 -11.08 -5.96 15.71
N ARG A 82 -10.80 -7.05 16.45
CA ARG A 82 -11.16 -8.41 16.02
C ARG A 82 -12.66 -8.63 15.96
N ALA A 83 -13.43 -8.07 16.88
CA ALA A 83 -14.90 -8.13 16.83
C ALA A 83 -15.43 -7.38 15.61
N TRP A 84 -14.93 -6.17 15.37
CA TRP A 84 -15.30 -5.37 14.20
C TRP A 84 -14.97 -6.07 12.89
N HIS A 85 -13.78 -6.70 12.77
CA HIS A 85 -13.42 -7.45 11.58
C HIS A 85 -14.32 -8.65 11.34
N ARG A 86 -14.68 -9.40 12.39
CA ARG A 86 -15.62 -10.53 12.26
C ARG A 86 -16.99 -10.06 11.77
N GLU A 87 -17.50 -8.98 12.35
CA GLU A 87 -18.76 -8.38 11.93
C GLU A 87 -18.72 -7.88 10.48
N HIS A 88 -17.62 -7.24 10.10
CA HIS A 88 -17.42 -6.79 8.72
C HIS A 88 -17.37 -7.97 7.74
N GLN A 89 -16.64 -9.05 8.07
CA GLN A 89 -16.61 -10.25 7.23
C GLN A 89 -17.99 -10.86 7.05
N ARG A 90 -18.78 -10.98 8.12
CA ARG A 90 -20.17 -11.47 8.04
C ARG A 90 -21.02 -10.63 7.10
N ARG A 91 -20.98 -9.30 7.23
CA ARG A 91 -21.73 -8.41 6.32
C ARG A 91 -21.32 -8.58 4.87
N MET A 92 -20.02 -8.77 4.62
CA MET A 92 -19.51 -8.96 3.26
C MET A 92 -19.86 -10.35 2.70
N GLU A 93 -19.96 -11.36 3.56
CA GLU A 93 -20.50 -12.70 3.22
C GLU A 93 -21.98 -12.62 2.90
N ASP A 94 -22.79 -11.96 3.73
CA ASP A 94 -24.23 -11.76 3.51
C ASP A 94 -24.50 -11.03 2.18
N LEU A 95 -23.75 -9.95 1.92
CA LEU A 95 -23.82 -9.21 0.65
C LEU A 95 -23.43 -10.09 -0.55
N ARG A 96 -22.41 -10.93 -0.39
CA ARG A 96 -22.00 -11.88 -1.42
C ARG A 96 -23.08 -12.92 -1.69
N ASP A 97 -23.69 -13.47 -0.65
CA ASP A 97 -24.73 -14.49 -0.78
C ASP A 97 -25.99 -13.91 -1.40
N GLN A 98 -26.34 -12.67 -1.05
CA GLN A 98 -27.39 -11.92 -1.72
C GLN A 98 -27.10 -11.73 -3.21
N GLN A 99 -25.90 -11.26 -3.55
CA GLN A 99 -25.48 -11.11 -4.95
C GLN A 99 -25.45 -12.44 -5.73
N LEU A 100 -25.13 -13.57 -5.07
CA LEU A 100 -25.17 -14.89 -5.68
C LEU A 100 -26.60 -15.35 -5.97
N ARG A 101 -27.53 -15.08 -5.05
CA ARG A 101 -28.97 -15.34 -5.25
C ARG A 101 -29.55 -14.47 -6.38
N ASP A 102 -29.17 -13.21 -6.41
CA ASP A 102 -29.64 -12.24 -7.40
C ASP A 102 -28.98 -12.42 -8.78
N GLY A 103 -28.01 -13.34 -8.92
CA GLY A 103 -27.26 -13.59 -10.15
C GLY A 103 -26.27 -12.48 -10.54
N THR A 104 -26.24 -11.37 -9.80
CA THR A 104 -25.42 -10.17 -10.05
C THR A 104 -23.97 -10.31 -9.57
N PHE A 105 -23.63 -11.40 -8.87
CA PHE A 105 -22.29 -11.59 -8.30
C PHE A 105 -21.16 -11.55 -9.34
N ARG A 106 -21.37 -12.14 -10.52
CA ARG A 106 -20.37 -12.08 -11.61
C ARG A 106 -20.30 -10.70 -12.23
N GLU A 107 -21.44 -10.04 -12.40
CA GLU A 107 -21.51 -8.73 -13.04
C GLU A 107 -20.84 -7.67 -12.18
N LEU A 108 -21.16 -7.55 -10.89
CA LEU A 108 -20.62 -6.49 -10.04
C LEU A 108 -19.11 -6.63 -9.76
N ARG A 109 -18.59 -7.86 -9.71
CA ARG A 109 -17.18 -8.11 -9.36
C ARG A 109 -16.24 -8.11 -10.57
N TYR A 110 -16.78 -8.41 -11.76
CA TYR A 110 -16.05 -8.40 -13.02
C TYR A 110 -16.49 -7.26 -13.95
N ALA A 111 -17.46 -6.42 -13.57
CA ALA A 111 -17.79 -5.17 -14.23
C ALA A 111 -16.55 -4.27 -14.24
N GLY A 112 -15.86 -4.23 -15.37
CA GLY A 112 -14.62 -3.48 -15.56
C GLY A 112 -13.39 -4.34 -15.84
N ARG A 113 -13.43 -5.67 -15.65
CA ARG A 113 -12.51 -6.55 -16.37
C ARG A 113 -13.11 -6.77 -17.76
N GLN A 114 -12.84 -5.85 -18.68
CA GLN A 114 -12.89 -6.19 -20.10
C GLN A 114 -12.17 -7.54 -20.23
N ALA A 115 -12.78 -8.48 -20.97
CA ALA A 115 -12.06 -9.64 -21.42
C ALA A 115 -10.78 -9.10 -22.06
N LEU A 116 -9.63 -9.29 -21.40
CA LEU A 116 -8.36 -9.03 -22.02
C LEU A 116 -8.38 -9.98 -23.21
N GLU A 117 -8.61 -9.45 -24.41
CA GLU A 117 -8.37 -10.21 -25.62
C GLU A 117 -6.96 -10.77 -25.45
N ALA A 118 -6.83 -12.10 -25.49
CA ALA A 118 -5.53 -12.73 -25.42
C ALA A 118 -4.66 -12.00 -26.46
N PRO A 119 -3.48 -11.46 -26.07
CA PRO A 119 -2.65 -10.74 -27.03
C PRO A 119 -2.53 -11.62 -28.26
N PRO A 120 -2.78 -11.09 -29.48
CA PRO A 120 -2.79 -11.92 -30.67
C PRO A 120 -1.51 -12.74 -30.63
N LYS A 121 -1.63 -14.07 -30.68
CA LYS A 121 -0.46 -14.95 -30.79
C LYS A 121 0.21 -14.53 -32.09
N SER A 122 1.17 -13.61 -32.00
CA SER A 122 1.90 -13.14 -33.16
C SER A 122 2.84 -14.28 -33.51
N ASN A 123 2.29 -15.26 -34.22
CA ASN A 123 3.02 -16.41 -34.75
C ASN A 123 4.26 -15.92 -35.51
N GLU A 124 4.19 -14.71 -36.08
CA GLU A 124 5.30 -14.00 -36.72
C GLU A 124 6.48 -13.70 -35.78
N LYS A 125 6.26 -13.22 -34.54
CA LYS A 125 7.35 -13.04 -33.55
C LYS A 125 7.92 -14.36 -33.06
N ILE A 126 7.07 -15.38 -32.91
CA ILE A 126 7.51 -16.70 -32.50
C ILE A 126 8.37 -17.31 -33.61
N ASN A 127 7.94 -17.21 -34.87
CA ASN A 127 8.68 -17.69 -36.04
C ASN A 127 9.98 -16.91 -36.25
N SER A 128 9.99 -15.59 -36.03
CA SER A 128 11.22 -14.81 -36.14
C SER A 128 12.24 -15.14 -35.05
N LEU A 129 11.79 -15.42 -33.82
CA LEU A 129 12.66 -15.91 -32.74
C LEU A 129 13.21 -17.30 -33.04
N ILE A 130 12.39 -18.20 -33.59
CA ILE A 130 12.82 -19.54 -34.02
C ILE A 130 13.88 -19.42 -35.13
N GLN A 131 13.67 -18.58 -36.13
CA GLN A 131 14.65 -18.34 -37.20
C GLN A 131 15.95 -17.74 -36.67
N GLN A 132 15.88 -16.79 -35.72
CA GLN A 132 17.06 -16.23 -35.05
C GLN A 132 17.82 -17.28 -34.24
N ALA A 133 17.11 -18.21 -33.58
CA ALA A 133 17.72 -19.31 -32.84
C ALA A 133 18.44 -20.29 -33.78
N TYR A 134 17.83 -20.68 -34.91
CA TYR A 134 18.49 -21.52 -35.91
C TYR A 134 19.74 -20.86 -36.49
N LYS A 135 19.67 -19.57 -36.82
CA LYS A 135 20.83 -18.81 -37.33
C LYS A 135 21.97 -18.73 -36.31
N LYS A 136 21.65 -18.60 -35.02
CA LYS A 136 22.67 -18.64 -33.95
C LYS A 136 23.29 -20.04 -33.77
N ILE A 137 22.51 -21.10 -33.94
CA ILE A 137 23.02 -22.49 -33.87
C ILE A 137 23.93 -22.78 -35.07
N GLU A 138 23.58 -22.35 -36.28
CA GLU A 138 24.44 -22.50 -37.47
C GLU A 138 25.74 -21.71 -37.32
N ASN A 139 25.65 -20.45 -36.88
CA ASN A 139 26.84 -19.63 -36.62
C ASN A 139 27.70 -20.20 -35.49
N GLY A 140 27.10 -20.82 -34.47
CA GLY A 140 27.82 -21.48 -33.37
C GLY A 140 28.49 -22.79 -33.79
N LYS A 141 27.90 -23.55 -34.73
CA LYS A 141 28.53 -24.77 -35.29
C LYS A 141 29.77 -24.48 -36.11
N GLY A 142 29.90 -23.28 -36.68
CA GLY A 142 31.11 -22.84 -37.39
C GLY A 142 32.32 -22.53 -36.50
N VAL A 143 32.12 -22.34 -35.19
CA VAL A 143 33.18 -21.94 -34.25
C VAL A 143 33.81 -23.14 -33.51
N VAL A 144 33.17 -24.32 -33.55
CA VAL A 144 33.63 -25.52 -32.81
C VAL A 144 34.47 -26.48 -33.68
N HIS A 145 34.68 -26.18 -34.96
CA HIS A 145 35.48 -27.00 -35.89
C HIS A 145 36.75 -26.32 -36.43
N GLY A 146 37.38 -25.47 -35.62
CA GLY A 146 38.70 -24.91 -35.90
C GLY A 146 39.49 -24.70 -34.61
N ASP A 147 39.94 -25.80 -34.00
CA ASP A 147 41.25 -25.93 -33.34
C ASP A 147 41.36 -27.28 -32.62
N ARG A 148 41.86 -28.27 -33.35
CA ARG A 148 42.84 -29.26 -32.88
C ARG A 148 43.43 -30.02 -34.07
#